data_AF-A0A3N5KXN8-F1
#
_entry.id   AF-A0A3N5KXN8-F1
#
_cell.length_a   1.000
_cell.length_b   1.000
_cell.length_c   1.000
_cell.angle_alpha   90.00
_cell.angle_beta   90.00
_cell.angle_gamma   90.00
#
_symmetry.space_group_name_H-M   'P 1'
#
loop_
_entity.id
_entity.type
_entity.pdbx_description
1 polymer ?
#
loop_
_entity_poly.entity_id
_entity_poly.type
_entity_poly.pdbx_seq_one_letter_code
_entity_poly.pdbx_strand_id
1 'polypeptide(L)'
;MNRSDLQKISKIRLKEARELLHTGNYNGAYYLCGYAIECALKSCIAKKTNKYDFPDKKLANKSFTHELRTLMDIAGLSVQFENEKSTNVNFSAKWLVVKDWNEDSRYEFHDKNKAENMYNAIASRNGILKWIKQHW
;
A
#
# COMPACT_ATOMS: atom_id res chain seq x y z
N MET A 1 3.19 17.46 2.42
CA MET A 1 3.46 16.29 1.55
C MET A 1 2.42 16.29 0.43
N ASN A 2 2.82 16.22 -0.83
CA ASN A 2 1.90 16.21 -1.98
C ASN A 2 1.86 14.82 -2.67
N ARG A 3 1.03 14.68 -3.73
CA ARG A 3 0.90 13.43 -4.50
C ARG A 3 2.24 12.89 -5.02
N SER A 4 3.11 13.76 -5.56
CA SER A 4 4.42 13.35 -6.09
C SER A 4 5.34 12.84 -4.97
N ASP A 5 5.33 13.49 -3.81
CA ASP A 5 6.11 13.06 -2.66
C ASP A 5 5.65 11.67 -2.19
N LEU A 6 4.34 11.42 -2.10
CA LEU A 6 3.79 10.12 -1.72
C LEU A 6 4.18 9.00 -2.71
N GLN A 7 4.12 9.28 -4.01
CA GLN A 7 4.57 8.34 -5.04
C GLN A 7 6.07 8.03 -4.92
N LYS A 8 6.91 9.05 -4.63
CA LYS A 8 8.34 8.88 -4.41
C LYS A 8 8.61 8.05 -3.16
N ILE A 9 7.97 8.38 -2.04
CA ILE A 9 8.10 7.65 -0.77
C ILE A 9 7.67 6.20 -0.95
N SER A 10 6.54 5.92 -1.61
CA SER A 10 6.10 4.55 -1.92
C SER A 10 7.17 3.74 -2.66
N LYS A 11 7.85 4.33 -3.65
CA LYS A 11 8.94 3.68 -4.38
C LYS A 11 10.17 3.46 -3.50
N ILE A 12 10.53 4.44 -2.67
CA ILE A 12 11.65 4.35 -1.72
C ILE A 12 11.41 3.23 -0.71
N ARG A 13 10.22 3.18 -0.09
CA ARG A 13 9.84 2.16 0.90
C ARG A 13 9.87 0.75 0.31
N LEU A 14 9.41 0.58 -0.93
CA LEU A 14 9.53 -0.70 -1.64
C LEU A 14 10.99 -1.10 -1.86
N LYS A 15 11.84 -0.14 -2.27
CA LYS A 15 13.28 -0.39 -2.47
C LYS A 15 13.94 -0.79 -1.15
N GLU A 16 13.71 -0.05 -0.08
CA GLU A 16 14.27 -0.35 1.24
C GLU A 16 13.78 -1.70 1.76
N ALA A 17 12.49 -2.02 1.61
CA ALA A 17 11.95 -3.32 1.99
C ALA A 17 12.69 -4.48 1.30
N ARG A 18 13.06 -4.30 0.03
CA ARG A 18 13.88 -5.29 -0.72
C ARG A 18 15.27 -5.46 -0.10
N GLU A 19 15.96 -4.36 0.19
CA GLU A 19 17.31 -4.42 0.77
C GLU A 19 17.29 -5.02 2.18
N LEU A 20 16.26 -4.71 2.98
CA LEU A 20 16.05 -5.30 4.29
C LEU A 20 15.80 -6.80 4.22
N LEU A 21 15.02 -7.28 3.23
CA LEU A 21 14.86 -8.73 3.01
C LEU A 21 16.20 -9.40 2.71
N HIS A 22 16.99 -8.85 1.79
CA HIS A 22 18.27 -9.43 1.40
C HIS A 22 19.28 -9.50 2.56
N THR A 23 19.18 -8.58 3.52
CA THR A 23 20.07 -8.49 4.68
C THR A 23 19.53 -9.20 5.93
N GLY A 24 18.38 -9.87 5.84
CA GLY A 24 17.78 -10.62 6.96
C GLY A 24 16.98 -9.77 7.95
N ASN A 25 16.72 -8.50 7.65
CA ASN A 25 15.97 -7.56 8.49
C ASN A 25 14.45 -7.66 8.23
N TYR A 26 13.87 -8.83 8.52
CA TYR A 26 12.51 -9.19 8.11
C TYR A 26 11.40 -8.32 8.71
N ASN A 27 11.50 -7.96 10.00
CA ASN A 27 10.53 -7.07 10.65
C ASN A 27 10.45 -5.71 9.92
N GLY A 28 11.62 -5.11 9.65
CA GLY A 28 11.69 -3.85 8.93
C GLY A 28 11.17 -3.98 7.49
N ALA A 29 11.52 -5.08 6.80
CA ALA A 29 11.04 -5.32 5.44
C ALA A 29 9.51 -5.43 5.37
N TYR A 30 8.90 -6.24 6.24
CA TYR A 30 7.45 -6.39 6.34
C TYR A 30 6.79 -5.04 6.61
N TYR A 31 7.32 -4.29 7.58
CA TYR A 31 6.80 -2.99 7.96
C TYR A 31 6.83 -1.96 6.81
N LEU A 32 7.97 -1.85 6.10
CA LEU A 32 8.09 -0.91 4.98
C LEU A 32 7.27 -1.32 3.75
N CYS A 33 6.97 -2.61 3.56
CA CYS A 33 6.05 -3.07 2.52
C CYS A 33 4.66 -2.45 2.67
N GLY A 34 4.12 -2.42 3.89
CA GLY A 34 2.82 -1.82 4.14
C GLY A 34 2.80 -0.31 3.92
N TYR A 35 3.83 0.42 4.36
CA TYR A 35 3.97 1.85 4.04
C TYR A 35 4.08 2.13 2.53
N ALA A 36 4.69 1.22 1.76
CA ALA A 36 4.73 1.37 0.31
C ALA A 36 3.31 1.36 -0.29
N ILE A 37 2.41 0.52 0.22
CA ILE A 37 0.99 0.46 -0.16
C ILE A 37 0.24 1.68 0.36
N GLU A 38 0.39 2.03 1.63
CA GLU A 38 -0.27 3.19 2.26
C GLU A 38 0.03 4.47 1.48
N CYS A 39 1.31 4.74 1.18
CA CYS A 39 1.72 5.91 0.43
C CYS A 39 1.14 5.90 -0.99
N ALA A 40 1.04 4.74 -1.63
CA ALA A 40 0.45 4.63 -2.95
C ALA A 40 -1.05 4.96 -2.93
N LEU A 41 -1.81 4.41 -1.97
CA LEU A 41 -3.24 4.71 -1.80
C LEU A 41 -3.45 6.19 -1.46
N LYS A 42 -2.66 6.75 -0.54
CA LYS A 42 -2.70 8.19 -0.20
C LYS A 42 -2.39 9.07 -1.41
N SER A 43 -1.55 8.62 -2.34
CA SER A 43 -1.31 9.36 -3.60
C SER A 43 -2.53 9.32 -4.54
N CYS A 44 -3.28 8.22 -4.59
CA CYS A 44 -4.56 8.14 -5.29
C CYS A 44 -5.60 9.10 -4.69
N ILE A 45 -5.65 9.18 -3.35
CA ILE A 45 -6.55 10.12 -2.64
C ILE A 45 -6.17 11.56 -2.99
N ALA A 46 -4.88 11.91 -2.91
CA ALA A 46 -4.39 13.25 -3.22
C ALA A 46 -4.66 13.67 -4.67
N LYS A 47 -4.78 12.73 -5.61
CA LYS A 47 -5.16 13.00 -7.01
C LYS A 47 -6.58 13.55 -7.17
N LYS A 48 -7.46 13.37 -6.17
CA LYS A 48 -8.85 13.83 -6.18
C LYS A 48 -9.01 15.33 -5.90
N THR A 49 -7.93 16.02 -5.52
CA THR A 49 -7.91 17.47 -5.32
C THR A 49 -7.05 18.10 -6.40
N ASN A 50 -7.59 19.07 -7.15
CA ASN A 50 -6.81 19.75 -8.18
C ASN A 50 -5.75 20.64 -7.55
N LYS A 51 -4.75 20.99 -8.35
CA LYS A 51 -3.77 21.99 -7.96
C LYS A 51 -4.49 23.31 -7.68
N TYR A 52 -4.18 23.91 -6.53
CA TYR A 52 -4.76 25.17 -6.02
C TYR A 52 -6.18 25.09 -5.44
N ASP A 53 -6.82 23.92 -5.45
CA ASP A 53 -8.08 23.69 -4.75
C ASP A 53 -7.82 23.29 -3.29
N PHE A 54 -8.70 23.71 -2.38
CA PHE A 54 -8.73 23.13 -1.04
C PHE A 54 -9.29 21.70 -1.10
N PRO A 55 -8.70 20.74 -0.37
CA PRO A 55 -9.26 19.40 -0.30
C PRO A 55 -10.59 19.41 0.46
N ASP A 56 -11.48 18.49 0.10
CA ASP A 56 -12.65 18.20 0.94
C ASP A 56 -12.19 17.83 2.36
N LYS A 57 -12.67 18.58 3.37
CA LYS A 57 -12.22 18.44 4.75
C LYS A 57 -12.48 17.03 5.31
N LYS A 58 -13.59 16.40 4.95
CA LYS A 58 -13.94 15.05 5.42
C LYS A 58 -12.99 14.03 4.82
N LEU A 59 -12.71 14.12 3.52
CA LEU A 59 -11.76 13.26 2.82
C LEU A 59 -10.34 13.43 3.37
N ALA A 60 -9.90 14.67 3.57
CA ALA A 60 -8.61 14.98 4.17
C ALA A 60 -8.47 14.34 5.55
N ASN A 61 -9.45 14.54 6.43
CA ASN A 61 -9.45 13.95 7.77
C ASN A 61 -9.44 12.42 7.74
N LYS A 62 -10.26 11.79 6.89
CA LYS A 62 -10.29 10.33 6.74
C LYS A 62 -8.99 9.76 6.21
N SER A 63 -8.23 10.52 5.43
CA SER A 63 -6.95 10.07 4.87
C SER A 63 -5.79 9.97 5.88
N PHE A 64 -5.98 10.43 7.12
CA PHE A 64 -4.99 10.29 8.19
C PHE A 64 -4.98 8.92 8.87
N THR A 65 -5.90 8.02 8.51
CA THR A 65 -5.82 6.61 8.92
C THR A 65 -4.62 5.89 8.28
N HIS A 66 -4.23 4.77 8.87
CA HIS A 66 -3.23 3.84 8.38
C HIS A 66 -3.86 2.51 7.89
N GLU A 67 -5.18 2.36 8.06
CA GLU A 67 -5.94 1.18 7.66
C GLU A 67 -6.07 1.07 6.13
N LEU A 68 -5.39 0.07 5.54
CA LEU A 68 -5.29 -0.06 4.09
C LEU A 68 -6.64 -0.23 3.38
N ARG A 69 -7.59 -0.94 4.02
CA ARG A 69 -8.95 -1.12 3.48
C ARG A 69 -9.70 0.20 3.40
N THR A 70 -9.65 0.99 4.47
CA THR A 70 -10.28 2.32 4.50
C THR A 70 -9.63 3.24 3.48
N LEU A 71 -8.30 3.21 3.33
CA LEU A 71 -7.59 3.98 2.32
C LEU A 71 -7.98 3.58 0.88
N MET A 72 -8.14 2.28 0.60
CA MET A 72 -8.63 1.79 -0.69
C MET A 72 -10.01 2.34 -1.02
N ASP A 73 -10.89 2.38 -0.02
CA ASP A 73 -12.26 2.86 -0.20
C ASP A 73 -12.32 4.36 -0.49
N ILE A 74 -11.66 5.17 0.34
CA ILE A 74 -11.69 6.63 0.14
C ILE A 74 -10.87 7.07 -1.10
N ALA A 75 -9.93 6.25 -1.57
CA ALA A 75 -9.27 6.41 -2.86
C ALA A 75 -10.23 6.22 -4.05
N GLY A 76 -11.42 5.66 -3.82
CA GLY A 76 -12.43 5.39 -4.85
C GLY A 76 -12.06 4.20 -5.73
N LEU A 77 -11.30 3.24 -5.19
CA LEU A 77 -10.80 2.07 -5.93
C LEU A 77 -11.57 0.78 -5.62
N SER A 78 -12.49 0.78 -4.66
CA SER A 78 -13.20 -0.41 -4.18
C SER A 78 -13.84 -1.23 -5.31
N VAL A 79 -14.55 -0.58 -6.25
CA VAL A 79 -15.25 -1.30 -7.34
C VAL A 79 -14.26 -1.99 -8.27
N GLN A 80 -13.24 -1.27 -8.74
CA GLN A 80 -12.21 -1.82 -9.62
C GLN A 80 -11.40 -2.92 -8.91
N PHE A 81 -11.13 -2.72 -7.61
CA PHE A 81 -10.39 -3.67 -6.80
C PHE A 81 -11.16 -4.98 -6.60
N GLU A 82 -12.46 -4.90 -6.31
CA GLU A 82 -13.32 -6.09 -6.16
C GLU A 82 -13.52 -6.83 -7.49
N ASN A 83 -13.62 -6.11 -8.62
CA ASN A 83 -13.65 -6.72 -9.94
C ASN A 83 -12.34 -7.48 -10.26
N GLU A 84 -11.17 -6.89 -9.97
CA GLU A 84 -9.89 -7.60 -10.14
C GLU A 84 -9.82 -8.80 -9.19
N LYS A 85 -10.22 -8.64 -7.92
CA LYS A 85 -10.17 -9.71 -6.91
C LYS A 85 -11.07 -10.90 -7.26
N SER A 86 -12.26 -10.65 -7.82
CA SER A 86 -13.22 -11.69 -8.19
C SER A 86 -12.81 -12.47 -9.46
N THR A 87 -12.06 -11.83 -10.36
CA THR A 87 -11.64 -12.44 -11.63
C THR A 87 -10.22 -13.01 -11.60
N ASN A 88 -9.41 -12.65 -10.58
CA ASN A 88 -8.01 -13.04 -10.47
C ASN A 88 -7.70 -13.64 -9.09
N VAL A 89 -7.76 -14.98 -9.00
CA VAL A 89 -7.49 -15.74 -7.76
C VAL A 89 -6.12 -15.41 -7.16
N ASN A 90 -5.10 -15.23 -8.00
CA ASN A 90 -3.75 -14.86 -7.55
C ASN A 90 -3.72 -13.47 -6.93
N PHE A 91 -4.48 -12.51 -7.48
CA PHE A 91 -4.59 -11.18 -6.91
C PHE A 91 -5.31 -11.22 -5.55
N SER A 92 -6.39 -11.99 -5.46
CA SER A 92 -7.12 -12.22 -4.21
C SER A 92 -6.23 -12.80 -3.10
N ALA A 93 -5.45 -13.84 -3.41
CA ALA A 93 -4.52 -14.44 -2.46
C ALA A 93 -3.45 -13.44 -1.97
N LYS A 94 -2.92 -12.60 -2.86
CA LYS A 94 -1.97 -11.54 -2.47
C LYS A 94 -2.62 -10.50 -1.56
N TRP A 95 -3.87 -10.14 -1.82
CA TRP A 95 -4.59 -9.22 -0.95
C TRP A 95 -4.81 -9.80 0.45
N LEU A 96 -5.06 -11.12 0.57
CA LEU A 96 -5.16 -11.76 1.89
C LEU A 96 -3.90 -11.58 2.74
N VAL A 97 -2.72 -11.51 2.12
CA VAL A 97 -1.45 -11.25 2.81
C VAL A 97 -1.31 -9.78 3.21
N VAL A 98 -1.73 -8.86 2.34
CA VAL A 98 -1.48 -7.42 2.50
C VAL A 98 -2.50 -6.74 3.41
N LYS A 99 -3.77 -7.16 3.36
CA LYS A 99 -4.91 -6.46 3.97
C LYS A 99 -4.87 -6.36 5.50
N ASP A 100 -4.08 -7.20 6.14
CA ASP A 100 -3.99 -7.31 7.61
C ASP A 100 -2.81 -6.50 8.17
N TRP A 101 -2.01 -5.86 7.31
CA TRP A 101 -1.00 -4.92 7.75
C TRP A 101 -1.65 -3.64 8.31
N ASN A 102 -1.10 -3.13 9.41
CA ASN A 102 -1.34 -1.80 9.95
C ASN A 102 -0.07 -1.26 10.64
N GLU A 103 -0.15 -0.07 11.24
CA GLU A 103 0.97 0.55 11.94
C GLU A 103 1.39 -0.19 13.22
N ASP A 104 0.52 -1.00 13.82
CA ASP A 104 0.84 -1.79 15.01
C ASP A 104 1.72 -2.99 14.68
N SER A 105 1.77 -3.42 13.40
CA SER A 105 2.71 -4.43 12.92
C SER A 105 4.19 -4.13 13.22
N ARG A 106 4.54 -2.89 13.61
CA ARG A 106 5.86 -2.51 14.17
C ARG A 106 6.26 -3.26 15.42
N TYR A 107 5.28 -3.56 16.26
CA TYR A 107 5.48 -4.15 17.58
C TYR A 107 5.37 -5.68 17.53
N GLU A 108 5.09 -6.24 16.35
CA GLU A 108 4.97 -7.66 16.12
C GLU A 108 6.27 -8.25 15.58
N PHE A 109 6.47 -9.54 15.85
CA PHE A 109 7.55 -10.31 15.25
C PHE A 109 7.11 -10.94 13.92
N HIS A 110 7.89 -10.67 12.86
CA HIS A 110 7.73 -11.19 11.51
C HIS A 110 8.96 -11.99 11.11
N ASP A 111 8.74 -13.25 10.80
CA ASP A 111 9.80 -14.12 10.26
C ASP A 111 10.07 -13.85 8.78
N LYS A 112 11.09 -14.54 8.26
CA LYS A 112 11.48 -14.50 6.86
C LYS A 112 10.31 -14.77 5.91
N ASN A 113 9.54 -15.82 6.17
CA ASN A 113 8.46 -16.26 5.28
C ASN A 113 7.36 -15.21 5.19
N LYS A 114 6.95 -14.62 6.32
CA LYS A 114 5.98 -13.52 6.35
C LYS A 114 6.46 -12.31 5.56
N ALA A 115 7.70 -11.89 5.77
CA ALA A 115 8.27 -10.73 5.09
C ALA A 115 8.42 -10.96 3.57
N GLU A 116 8.89 -12.14 3.16
CA GLU A 116 8.99 -12.50 1.74
C GLU A 116 7.62 -12.60 1.07
N ASN A 117 6.63 -13.21 1.75
CA ASN A 117 5.26 -13.29 1.25
C ASN A 117 4.64 -11.89 1.06
N MET A 118 4.80 -11.01 2.05
CA MET A 118 4.33 -9.63 1.99
C MET A 118 4.97 -8.87 0.82
N TYR A 119 6.30 -8.95 0.69
CA TYR A 119 7.01 -8.29 -0.41
C TYR A 119 6.59 -8.84 -1.77
N ASN A 120 6.49 -10.15 -1.94
CA ASN A 120 6.07 -10.78 -3.19
C ASN A 120 4.62 -10.41 -3.56
N ALA A 121 3.74 -10.33 -2.56
CA ALA A 121 2.35 -9.93 -2.74
C ALA A 121 2.23 -8.51 -3.31
N ILE A 122 3.12 -7.59 -2.92
CA ILE A 122 3.09 -6.20 -3.41
C ILE A 122 3.96 -5.96 -4.65
N ALA A 123 5.14 -6.59 -4.76
CA ALA A 123 6.18 -6.24 -5.73
C ALA A 123 6.15 -7.06 -7.03
N SER A 124 5.51 -8.24 -7.01
CA SER A 124 5.45 -9.15 -8.16
C SER A 124 4.82 -8.50 -9.40
N ARG A 125 4.95 -9.14 -10.59
CA ARG A 125 4.39 -8.64 -11.86
C ARG A 125 2.90 -8.25 -11.76
N ASN A 126 2.13 -9.04 -11.03
CA ASN A 126 0.71 -8.80 -10.76
C ASN A 126 0.49 -8.51 -9.26
N GLY A 127 1.39 -7.74 -8.64
CA GLY A 127 1.36 -7.41 -7.23
C GLY A 127 0.40 -6.25 -6.92
N ILE A 128 -0.08 -6.19 -5.68
CA ILE A 128 -1.07 -5.17 -5.23
C ILE A 128 -0.55 -3.75 -5.48
N LEU A 129 0.73 -3.49 -5.16
CA LEU A 129 1.30 -2.17 -5.38
C LEU A 129 1.33 -1.82 -6.88
N LYS A 130 1.66 -2.77 -7.77
CA LYS A 130 1.66 -2.49 -9.21
C LYS A 130 0.27 -2.16 -9.74
N TRP A 131 -0.77 -2.81 -9.21
CA TRP A 131 -2.15 -2.49 -9.55
C TRP A 131 -2.54 -1.09 -9.08
N ILE A 132 -2.27 -0.72 -7.81
CA ILE A 132 -2.56 0.62 -7.28
C ILE A 132 -1.86 1.71 -8.12
N LYS A 133 -0.62 1.44 -8.55
CA LYS A 133 0.17 2.35 -9.40
C LYS A 133 -0.44 2.63 -10.78
N GLN A 134 -1.43 1.86 -11.22
CA GLN A 134 -2.17 2.15 -12.46
C GLN A 134 -3.20 3.27 -12.25
N HIS A 135 -3.61 3.51 -11.01
CA HIS A 135 -4.65 4.47 -10.65
C HIS A 135 -4.12 5.77 -10.03
N TRP A 136 -2.88 5.75 -9.54
CA TRP A 136 -2.30 6.85 -8.79
C TRP A 136 -1.86 8.07 -9.60
#